data_AF-A0A941F4I5-F1
#
_entry.id   AF-A0A941F4I5-F1
#
_cell.length_a   1.000
_cell.length_b   1.000
_cell.length_c   1.000
_cell.angle_alpha   90.00
_cell.angle_beta   90.00
_cell.angle_gamma   90.00
#
_symmetry.space_group_name_H-M   'P 1'
#
loop_
_entity.id
_entity.type
_entity.pdbx_description
1 polymer ?
#
loop_
_entity_poly.entity_id
_entity_poly.type
_entity_poly.pdbx_seq_one_letter_code
_entity_poly.pdbx_strand_id
1 'polypeptide(L)'
;MQKLPPVNKATLVANGIKYGLPILGVGIGIYAVKKLLFKRNPDGTSSRVAPALSDMVLQKENLTISPSDAALYANTLYGAMLDFGTDEKTIYSTIDKLKTKDDMLLVIKAFGMKMYLLGTRAAFLGQDYNLIGWLRFELSDKEIAKIKPKFDSWGIPL
;
A
#
# COMPACT_ATOMS: atom_id res chain seq x y z
N MET A 1 -50.72 -34.23 28.22
CA MET A 1 -49.26 -34.04 28.18
C MET A 1 -48.74 -34.59 26.86
N GLN A 2 -48.38 -33.73 25.92
CA GLN A 2 -47.91 -34.11 24.59
C GLN A 2 -46.41 -34.43 24.69
N LYS A 3 -46.00 -35.68 24.40
CA LYS A 3 -44.60 -36.09 24.39
C LYS A 3 -43.91 -35.50 23.16
N LEU A 4 -42.82 -34.75 23.36
CA LEU A 4 -41.97 -34.27 22.28
C LEU A 4 -41.29 -35.45 21.56
N PRO A 5 -41.12 -35.39 20.23
CA PRO A 5 -40.49 -36.45 19.47
C PRO A 5 -38.99 -36.57 19.81
N PRO A 6 -38.41 -37.79 19.73
CA PRO A 6 -37.01 -38.01 20.04
C PRO A 6 -36.10 -37.32 19.03
N VAL A 7 -35.14 -36.54 19.53
CA VAL A 7 -34.10 -35.90 18.71
C VAL A 7 -33.17 -36.99 18.18
N ASN A 8 -33.25 -37.27 16.88
CA ASN A 8 -32.35 -38.20 16.20
C ASN A 8 -30.97 -37.53 16.01
N LYS A 9 -29.89 -38.20 16.42
CA LYS A 9 -28.50 -37.72 16.26
C LYS A 9 -28.16 -37.38 14.80
N ALA A 10 -28.82 -38.02 13.83
CA ALA A 10 -28.66 -37.73 12.41
C ALA A 10 -29.10 -36.30 12.03
N THR A 11 -30.12 -35.74 12.69
CA THR A 11 -30.63 -34.40 12.40
C THR A 11 -29.71 -33.29 12.91
N LEU A 12 -28.97 -33.55 14.00
CA LEU A 12 -27.95 -32.64 14.55
C LEU A 12 -26.71 -32.55 13.65
N VAL A 13 -26.30 -33.66 13.03
CA VAL A 13 -25.14 -33.70 12.12
C VAL A 13 -25.44 -33.00 10.79
N ALA A 14 -26.65 -33.18 10.24
CA ALA A 14 -27.06 -32.54 8.99
C ALA A 14 -27.10 -31.00 9.07
N ASN A 15 -27.41 -30.43 10.24
CA ASN A 15 -27.41 -28.99 10.46
C ASN A 15 -26.01 -28.43 10.80
N GLY A 16 -25.14 -29.21 11.45
CA GLY A 16 -23.75 -28.80 11.71
C GLY A 16 -22.90 -28.66 10.43
N ILE A 17 -23.14 -29.51 9.43
CA ILE A 17 -22.40 -29.50 8.15
C ILE A 17 -22.80 -28.30 7.27
N LYS A 18 -24.07 -27.85 7.31
CA LYS A 18 -24.56 -26.72 6.50
C LYS A 18 -23.92 -25.37 6.86
N TYR A 19 -23.52 -25.17 8.11
CA TYR A 19 -22.90 -23.92 8.57
C TYR A 19 -21.38 -24.01 8.81
N GLY A 20 -20.81 -25.21 8.92
CA GLY A 20 -19.36 -25.40 9.09
C GLY A 20 -18.53 -25.18 7.81
N LEU A 21 -19.09 -25.51 6.64
CA LEU A 21 -18.41 -25.32 5.35
C LEU A 21 -18.20 -23.85 4.92
N PRO A 22 -19.17 -22.91 5.08
CA PRO A 22 -18.93 -21.52 4.67
C PRO A 22 -17.91 -20.80 5.55
N ILE A 23 -17.81 -21.13 6.84
CA ILE A 23 -16.88 -20.46 7.77
C ILE A 23 -15.42 -20.87 7.52
N LEU A 24 -15.17 -22.14 7.19
CA LEU A 24 -13.84 -22.60 6.78
C LEU A 24 -13.43 -22.00 5.43
N GLY A 25 -14.35 -21.88 4.47
CA GLY A 25 -14.09 -21.22 3.18
C GLY A 25 -13.71 -19.75 3.33
N VAL A 26 -14.40 -19.00 4.20
CA VAL A 26 -14.08 -17.59 4.50
C VAL A 26 -12.76 -17.48 5.25
N GLY A 27 -12.49 -18.32 6.24
CA GLY A 27 -11.23 -18.32 6.99
C GLY A 27 -10.02 -18.64 6.13
N ILE A 28 -10.11 -19.65 5.26
CA ILE A 28 -9.06 -20.01 4.29
C ILE A 28 -8.92 -18.90 3.24
N GLY A 29 -10.02 -18.29 2.79
CA GLY A 29 -10.00 -17.14 1.88
C GLY A 29 -9.25 -15.95 2.49
N ILE A 30 -9.58 -15.56 3.72
CA ILE A 30 -8.89 -14.48 4.45
C ILE A 30 -7.41 -14.82 4.66
N TYR A 31 -7.09 -16.06 5.05
CA TYR A 31 -5.72 -16.51 5.24
C TYR A 31 -4.91 -16.52 3.94
N ALA A 32 -5.49 -17.01 2.83
CA ALA A 32 -4.86 -17.04 1.52
C ALA A 32 -4.63 -15.63 0.98
N VAL A 33 -5.61 -14.73 1.14
CA VAL A 33 -5.48 -13.30 0.81
C VAL A 33 -4.37 -12.66 1.65
N LYS A 34 -4.33 -12.89 2.97
CA LYS A 34 -3.20 -12.45 3.81
C LYS A 34 -1.87 -13.03 3.32
N LYS A 35 -1.80 -14.33 3.06
CA LYS A 35 -0.54 -14.99 2.68
C LYS A 35 -0.02 -14.53 1.31
N LEU A 36 -0.90 -14.21 0.37
CA LEU A 36 -0.52 -13.63 -0.92
C LEU A 36 -0.09 -12.16 -0.78
N LEU A 37 -0.84 -11.35 -0.02
CA LEU A 37 -0.55 -9.93 0.17
C LEU A 37 0.69 -9.68 1.04
N PHE A 38 1.01 -10.58 1.98
CA PHE A 38 2.10 -10.45 2.95
C PHE A 38 3.29 -11.39 2.69
N LYS A 39 3.50 -11.87 1.46
CA LYS A 39 4.71 -12.63 1.10
C LYS A 39 5.95 -11.73 1.29
N ARG A 40 6.80 -12.08 2.27
CA ARG A 40 8.07 -11.42 2.61
C ARG A 40 9.20 -11.99 1.76
N ASN A 41 10.12 -11.14 1.29
CA ASN A 41 11.35 -11.55 0.63
C ASN A 41 12.35 -12.14 1.66
N PRO A 42 13.20 -13.10 1.24
CA PRO A 42 14.12 -13.83 2.12
C PRO A 42 15.33 -13.03 2.62
N ASP A 43 15.55 -11.82 2.10
CA ASP A 43 16.64 -10.90 2.47
C ASP A 43 16.24 -9.90 3.57
N GLY A 44 14.99 -9.94 4.04
CA GLY A 44 14.49 -9.04 5.10
C GLY A 44 14.20 -7.61 4.63
N THR A 45 14.69 -7.21 3.45
CA THR A 45 14.34 -5.97 2.77
C THR A 45 13.09 -6.18 1.93
N SER A 46 11.94 -5.93 2.56
CA SER A 46 10.71 -5.84 1.78
C SER A 46 10.68 -4.48 1.08
N SER A 47 10.73 -4.50 -0.25
CA SER A 47 10.33 -3.39 -1.12
C SER A 47 8.89 -2.88 -0.84
N ARG A 48 8.15 -3.56 0.06
CA ARG A 48 6.77 -3.28 0.45
C ARG A 48 6.62 -2.55 1.79
N VAL A 49 7.68 -2.25 2.57
CA VAL A 49 7.50 -1.50 3.83
C VAL A 49 7.72 -0.01 3.59
N ALA A 50 6.90 0.56 2.72
CA ALA A 50 6.45 1.90 3.00
C ALA A 50 5.46 1.81 4.18
N PRO A 51 5.40 2.78 5.10
CA PRO A 51 4.45 2.73 6.21
C PRO A 51 3.04 2.51 5.65
N ALA A 52 2.25 1.63 6.27
CA ALA A 52 0.85 1.49 5.88
C ALA A 52 0.18 2.86 6.04
N LEU A 53 -0.62 3.28 5.05
CA LEU A 53 -1.32 4.58 5.08
C LEU A 53 -2.16 4.76 6.36
N SER A 54 -2.62 3.66 6.97
CA SER A 54 -3.35 3.62 8.24
C SER A 54 -2.52 4.04 9.45
N ASP A 55 -1.20 3.89 9.38
CA ASP A 55 -0.29 4.10 10.50
C ASP A 55 0.34 5.52 10.45
N MET A 56 0.04 6.29 9.41
CA MET A 56 0.50 7.67 9.24
C MET A 56 -0.35 8.62 10.07
N VAL A 57 0.12 8.94 11.29
CA VAL A 57 -0.44 9.99 12.12
C VAL A 57 0.04 11.34 11.60
N LEU A 58 -0.87 12.12 11.01
CA LEU A 58 -0.61 13.48 10.53
C LEU A 58 -0.93 14.49 11.64
N GLN A 59 0.04 15.35 11.97
CA GLN A 59 -0.21 16.50 12.83
C GLN A 59 -0.57 17.70 11.95
N LYS A 60 -1.83 18.14 12.02
CA LYS A 60 -2.34 19.20 11.13
C LYS A 60 -1.62 20.53 11.34
N GLU A 61 -1.09 20.75 12.53
CA GLU A 61 -0.41 21.96 12.97
C GLU A 61 0.97 22.13 12.30
N ASN A 62 1.56 21.03 11.83
CA ASN A 62 2.86 21.01 11.15
C ASN A 62 2.74 21.04 9.62
N LEU A 63 1.51 21.03 9.08
CA LEU A 63 1.30 21.11 7.65
C LEU A 63 1.59 22.52 7.15
N THR A 64 2.45 22.61 6.14
CA THR A 64 2.73 23.85 5.42
C THR A 64 2.05 23.90 4.06
N ILE A 65 1.40 22.80 3.67
CA ILE A 65 0.68 22.64 2.40
C ILE A 65 -0.78 22.27 2.64
N SER A 66 -1.67 22.68 1.75
CA SER A 66 -3.08 22.27 1.79
C SER A 66 -3.29 20.86 1.24
N PRO A 67 -4.45 20.22 1.50
CA PRO A 67 -4.81 18.97 0.84
C PRO A 67 -4.82 19.07 -0.70
N SER A 68 -5.18 20.24 -1.25
CA SER A 68 -5.16 20.49 -2.69
C SER A 68 -3.74 20.54 -3.25
N ASP A 69 -2.81 21.17 -2.53
CA ASP A 69 -1.39 21.17 -2.89
C ASP A 69 -0.82 19.75 -2.86
N ALA A 70 -1.17 18.98 -1.83
CA ALA A 70 -0.73 17.60 -1.72
C ALA A 70 -1.24 16.72 -2.89
N ALA A 71 -2.50 16.90 -3.30
CA ALA A 71 -3.05 16.22 -4.47
C ALA A 71 -2.35 16.64 -5.77
N LEU A 72 -2.05 17.94 -5.92
CA LEU A 72 -1.29 18.45 -7.05
C LEU A 72 0.11 17.81 -7.09
N TYR A 73 0.86 17.82 -5.99
CA TYR A 73 2.18 17.23 -5.91
C TYR A 73 2.18 15.72 -6.15
N ALA A 74 1.18 15.00 -5.61
CA ALA A 74 1.02 13.58 -5.87
C ALA A 74 0.81 13.27 -7.35
N ASN A 75 -0.01 14.07 -8.05
CA ASN A 75 -0.24 13.91 -9.49
C ASN A 75 0.98 14.30 -10.31
N THR A 76 1.69 15.35 -9.93
CA THR A 76 2.96 15.75 -10.57
C THR A 76 4.01 14.65 -10.45
N LEU A 77 4.17 14.07 -9.25
CA LEU A 77 5.10 12.95 -9.03
C LEU A 77 4.68 11.72 -9.82
N TYR A 78 3.39 11.39 -9.84
CA TYR A 78 2.91 10.28 -10.65
C TYR A 78 3.16 10.48 -12.14
N GLY A 79 2.87 11.67 -12.68
CA GLY A 79 3.13 11.99 -14.08
C GLY A 79 4.61 11.94 -14.45
N ALA A 80 5.50 12.36 -13.54
CA ALA A 80 6.95 12.28 -13.73
C ALA A 80 7.49 10.83 -13.76
N MET A 81 6.68 9.85 -13.33
CA MET A 81 7.04 8.44 -13.20
C MET A 81 6.24 7.51 -14.13
N LEU A 82 5.10 7.93 -14.67
CA LEU A 82 4.16 7.04 -15.36
C LEU A 82 4.62 6.64 -16.77
N ASP A 83 5.39 7.50 -17.44
CA ASP A 83 5.71 7.37 -18.85
C ASP A 83 7.04 6.64 -19.11
N PHE A 84 7.45 6.55 -20.38
CA PHE A 84 8.70 5.89 -20.73
C PHE A 84 9.89 6.75 -20.27
N GLY A 85 10.46 6.36 -19.14
CA GLY A 85 11.53 7.09 -18.47
C GLY A 85 11.00 7.96 -17.33
N THR A 86 11.92 8.40 -16.48
CA THR A 86 11.63 9.16 -15.26
C THR A 86 12.03 10.62 -15.47
N ASP A 87 11.17 11.57 -15.10
CA ASP A 87 11.55 12.99 -15.02
C ASP A 87 12.06 13.30 -13.61
N GLU A 88 13.35 13.04 -13.38
CA GLU A 88 13.96 13.19 -12.07
C GLU A 88 13.97 14.65 -11.61
N LYS A 89 14.10 15.60 -12.55
CA LYS A 89 14.09 17.04 -12.24
C LYS A 89 12.74 17.47 -11.65
N THR A 90 11.64 16.98 -12.22
CA THR A 90 10.30 17.24 -11.69
C THR A 90 10.11 16.58 -10.32
N ILE A 91 10.64 15.36 -10.13
CA ILE A 91 10.61 14.68 -8.83
C ILE A 91 11.34 15.50 -7.76
N TYR A 92 12.58 15.92 -8.03
CA TYR A 92 13.39 16.69 -7.06
C TYR A 92 12.77 18.03 -6.72
N SER A 93 12.40 18.81 -7.74
CA SER A 93 11.79 20.11 -7.52
C SER A 93 10.43 20.03 -6.82
N THR A 94 9.70 18.91 -6.93
CA THR A 94 8.45 18.69 -6.20
C THR A 94 8.71 18.29 -4.74
N ILE A 95 9.63 17.34 -4.50
CA ILE A 95 10.05 16.95 -3.15
C ILE A 95 10.65 18.14 -2.39
N ASP A 96 11.37 19.03 -3.08
CA ASP A 96 12.00 20.21 -2.49
C ASP A 96 11.01 21.23 -1.93
N LYS A 97 9.79 21.30 -2.48
CA LYS A 97 8.73 22.18 -1.98
C LYS A 97 8.17 21.75 -0.62
N LEU A 98 8.33 20.48 -0.25
CA LEU A 98 7.85 19.92 1.01
C LEU A 98 8.81 20.29 2.14
N LYS A 99 8.29 20.87 3.22
CA LYS A 99 9.12 21.41 4.30
C LYS A 99 9.15 20.46 5.49
N THR A 100 8.03 19.83 5.78
CA THR A 100 7.87 18.99 6.98
C THR A 100 7.63 17.53 6.63
N LYS A 101 7.84 16.67 7.62
CA LYS A 101 7.44 15.27 7.55
C LYS A 101 5.95 15.14 7.24
N ASP A 102 5.11 15.94 7.91
CA ASP A 102 3.67 15.90 7.74
C ASP A 102 3.23 16.30 6.33
N ASP A 103 3.93 17.23 5.66
CA ASP A 103 3.71 17.55 4.24
C ASP A 103 3.95 16.31 3.36
N MET A 104 5.09 15.64 3.55
CA MET A 104 5.43 14.44 2.77
C MET A 104 4.44 13.30 3.02
N LEU A 105 4.04 13.07 4.27
CA LEU A 105 3.02 12.07 4.61
C LEU A 105 1.67 12.39 3.98
N LEU A 106 1.28 13.67 3.93
CA LEU A 106 0.05 14.11 3.27
C LEU A 106 0.12 13.86 1.75
N VAL A 107 1.26 14.09 1.11
CA VAL A 107 1.48 13.77 -0.31
C VAL A 107 1.44 12.26 -0.56
N ILE A 108 2.08 11.44 0.28
CA ILE A 108 2.02 9.97 0.16
C ILE A 108 0.57 9.48 0.28
N LYS A 109 -0.20 10.08 1.20
CA LYS A 109 -1.63 9.79 1.37
C LYS A 109 -2.46 10.21 0.14
N ALA A 110 -2.20 11.39 -0.41
CA ALA A 110 -2.88 11.88 -1.61
C ALA A 110 -2.54 11.05 -2.86
N PHE A 111 -1.31 10.54 -2.96
CA PHE A 111 -0.89 9.64 -4.03
C PHE A 111 -1.63 8.31 -3.98
N GLY A 112 -1.85 7.78 -2.78
CA GLY A 112 -2.56 6.52 -2.55
C GLY A 112 -1.77 5.31 -3.01
N MET A 113 -2.48 4.30 -3.50
CA MET A 113 -1.89 3.11 -4.12
C MET A 113 -2.14 3.17 -5.63
N LYS A 114 -1.10 2.99 -6.44
CA LYS A 114 -1.19 3.00 -7.91
C LYS A 114 -0.49 1.77 -8.48
N MET A 115 -1.08 1.18 -9.51
CA MET A 115 -0.58 -0.02 -10.18
C MET A 115 0.71 0.29 -10.96
N TYR A 116 1.80 -0.36 -10.57
CA TYR A 116 3.05 -0.36 -11.30
C TYR A 116 3.11 -1.59 -12.22
N LEU A 117 3.37 -1.39 -13.51
CA LEU A 117 3.50 -2.47 -14.49
C LEU A 117 4.97 -2.81 -14.66
N LEU A 118 5.37 -4.03 -14.26
CA LEU A 118 6.74 -4.50 -14.46
C LEU A 118 6.91 -4.98 -15.91
N GLY A 119 7.67 -4.24 -16.71
CA GLY A 119 7.97 -4.57 -18.11
C GLY A 119 7.12 -3.81 -19.13
N THR A 120 7.35 -4.06 -20.43
CA THR A 120 6.58 -3.43 -21.51
C THR A 120 5.08 -3.62 -21.29
N ARG A 121 4.25 -2.68 -21.80
CA ARG A 121 2.80 -2.55 -21.58
C ARG A 121 1.95 -3.82 -21.85
N ALA A 122 2.56 -4.91 -22.29
CA ALA A 122 2.00 -6.26 -22.35
C ALA A 122 2.25 -7.02 -21.02
N ALA A 123 1.74 -6.53 -19.88
CA ALA A 123 2.01 -7.12 -18.57
C ALA A 123 0.72 -7.61 -17.88
N PHE A 124 0.58 -8.92 -17.73
CA PHE A 124 -0.32 -9.56 -16.75
C PHE A 124 0.24 -9.54 -15.31
N LEU A 125 1.30 -8.75 -15.05
CA LEU A 125 2.05 -8.71 -13.80
C LEU A 125 2.19 -7.24 -13.33
N GLY A 126 1.08 -6.67 -12.87
CA GLY A 126 1.06 -5.39 -12.17
C GLY A 126 0.92 -5.59 -10.66
N GLN A 127 1.55 -4.72 -9.86
CA GLN A 127 1.29 -4.66 -8.43
C GLN A 127 1.10 -3.20 -7.99
N ASP A 128 0.19 -2.98 -7.05
CA ASP A 128 -0.03 -1.66 -6.48
C ASP A 128 1.09 -1.29 -5.49
N TYR A 129 1.57 -0.06 -5.64
CA TYR A 129 2.54 0.56 -4.75
C TYR A 129 2.10 1.99 -4.41
N ASN A 130 2.51 2.48 -3.24
CA ASN A 130 2.39 3.89 -2.91
C ASN A 130 3.58 4.69 -3.48
N LEU A 131 3.59 5.99 -3.22
CA LEU A 131 4.63 6.90 -3.72
C LEU A 131 6.05 6.43 -3.41
N ILE A 132 6.31 5.87 -2.21
CA ILE A 132 7.63 5.38 -1.85
C ILE A 132 8.03 4.19 -2.72
N GLY A 133 7.11 3.24 -2.92
CA GLY A 133 7.36 2.10 -3.80
C GLY A 133 7.64 2.55 -5.23
N TRP A 134 6.84 3.49 -5.75
CA TRP A 134 7.06 4.08 -7.07
C TRP A 134 8.43 4.75 -7.20
N LEU A 135 8.81 5.60 -6.24
CA LEU A 135 10.13 6.25 -6.25
C LEU A 135 11.29 5.23 -6.29
N ARG A 136 11.16 4.10 -5.57
CA ARG A 136 12.16 3.02 -5.57
C ARG A 136 12.28 2.28 -6.89
N PHE A 137 11.20 2.18 -7.66
CA PHE A 137 11.25 1.53 -8.96
C PHE A 137 11.76 2.46 -10.05
N GLU A 138 11.43 3.75 -9.96
CA GLU A 138 11.68 4.73 -11.02
C GLU A 138 13.04 5.42 -10.90
N LEU A 139 13.60 5.50 -9.69
CA LEU A 139 14.89 6.14 -9.45
C LEU A 139 15.98 5.08 -9.27
N SER A 140 17.11 5.29 -9.96
CA SER A 140 18.33 4.51 -9.71
C SER A 140 18.91 4.82 -8.32
N ASP A 141 19.82 3.98 -7.82
CA ASP A 141 20.50 4.20 -6.53
C ASP A 141 21.17 5.59 -6.42
N LYS A 142 21.70 6.10 -7.53
CA LYS A 142 22.33 7.44 -7.58
C LYS A 142 21.31 8.56 -7.43
N GLU A 143 20.12 8.37 -7.99
CA GLU A 143 19.02 9.33 -7.94
C GLU A 143 18.32 9.28 -6.56
N ILE A 144 18.12 8.08 -6.01
CA ILE A 144 17.69 7.85 -4.63
C ILE A 144 18.61 8.57 -3.64
N ALA A 145 19.94 8.47 -3.82
CA ALA A 145 20.90 9.13 -2.94
C ALA A 145 20.75 10.66 -2.86
N LYS A 146 20.15 11.31 -3.87
CA LYS A 146 19.90 12.77 -3.88
C LYS A 146 18.74 13.16 -2.95
N ILE A 147 17.71 12.33 -2.86
CA ILE A 147 16.52 12.61 -2.03
C ILE A 147 16.58 11.94 -0.66
N LYS A 148 17.35 10.86 -0.51
CA LYS A 148 17.44 10.08 0.72
C LYS A 148 17.74 10.90 1.98
N PRO A 149 18.67 11.88 1.99
CA PRO A 149 18.94 12.68 3.20
C PRO A 149 17.70 13.41 3.74
N LYS A 150 16.80 13.84 2.83
CA LYS A 150 15.55 14.52 3.21
C LYS A 150 14.53 13.56 3.79
N PHE A 151 14.43 12.36 3.23
CA PHE A 151 13.56 11.30 3.77
C PHE A 151 14.06 10.77 5.11
N ASP A 152 15.37 10.63 5.27
CA ASP A 152 16.00 10.25 6.54
C ASP A 152 15.70 11.29 7.63
N SER A 153 15.77 12.59 7.32
CA SER A 153 15.46 13.66 8.30
C SER A 153 13.99 13.65 8.73
N TRP A 154 13.09 13.17 7.87
CA TRP A 154 11.68 12.95 8.19
C TRP A 154 11.40 11.58 8.83
N GLY A 155 12.40 10.69 8.91
CA GLY A 155 12.24 9.32 9.38
C GLY A 155 11.28 8.51 8.51
N ILE A 156 11.21 8.80 7.21
CA ILE A 156 10.42 8.04 6.23
C ILE A 156 11.37 7.11 5.48
N PRO A 157 11.17 5.78 5.51
CA PRO A 157 12.07 4.85 4.85
C PRO A 157 11.91 4.98 3.33
N LEU A 158 13.02 5.31 2.66
CA LEU A 158 13.14 5.31 1.21
C LEU A 158 13.96 4.12 0.70
#